data_AF-A0A162RCC4-F1
#
_entry.id   AF-A0A162RCC4-F1
#
_cell.length_a   1.000
_cell.length_b   1.000
_cell.length_c   1.000
_cell.angle_alpha   90.00
_cell.angle_beta   90.00
_cell.angle_gamma   90.00
#
_symmetry.space_group_name_H-M   'P 1'
#
loop_
_entity.id
_entity.type
_entity.pdbx_description
1 polymer ?
#
loop_
_entity_poly.entity_id
_entity_poly.type
_entity_poly.pdbx_seq_one_letter_code
_entity_poly.pdbx_strand_id
1 'polypeptide(L)'
;MNKAQVKTCNWGRENTVKVVLNRNLISFGKPIIVRLSNTTMKAWRTNILSLIYLVKEMLDAVYETALTGRRNQDPVERFFGIVRSINDTPTAHSWLQVFRILSLYQPSKRVVTNANVDDGENGEKIQILVQYKECLLQRFKDSLEYAVKLRHSLREKLENEFLCRYVEKLEEDPNCDTTENILVYYMCGYQLNTRAWAIKCEDCKSMMSTTEEYLPDEFQAAKFTLCSTRGGLKLATPAMSHTFREVEKIIKK
;
A
#
# COMPACT_ATOMS: atom_id res chain seq x y z
N MET A 1 -22.95 42.02 -27.05
CA MET A 1 -22.95 40.56 -27.33
C MET A 1 -21.73 40.24 -28.18
N ASN A 2 -20.62 39.78 -27.59
CA ASN A 2 -19.41 39.41 -28.34
C ASN A 2 -19.33 37.88 -28.48
N LYS A 3 -19.55 37.39 -29.71
CA LYS A 3 -19.47 35.96 -30.05
C LYS A 3 -18.01 35.50 -30.03
N ALA A 4 -17.71 34.47 -29.24
CA ALA A 4 -16.47 33.70 -29.40
C ALA A 4 -16.51 32.98 -30.75
N GLN A 5 -15.49 33.18 -31.61
CA GLN A 5 -15.37 32.42 -32.86
C GLN A 5 -14.65 31.11 -32.58
N VAL A 6 -15.37 30.00 -32.66
CA VAL A 6 -14.81 28.64 -32.67
C VAL A 6 -14.56 28.27 -34.13
N LYS A 7 -13.29 28.09 -34.52
CA LYS A 7 -12.92 27.52 -35.82
C LYS A 7 -12.38 26.11 -35.61
N THR A 8 -13.04 25.13 -36.19
CA THR A 8 -12.55 23.75 -36.26
C THR A 8 -11.62 23.63 -37.47
N CYS A 9 -10.43 23.07 -37.27
CA CYS A 9 -9.50 22.73 -38.35
C CYS A 9 -9.25 21.23 -38.31
N ASN A 10 -9.58 20.54 -39.40
CA ASN A 10 -9.26 19.13 -39.60
C ASN A 10 -7.85 19.02 -40.20
N TRP A 11 -6.89 18.67 -39.36
CA TRP A 11 -5.60 18.16 -39.80
C TRP A 11 -5.30 16.89 -39.00
N GLY A 12 -5.14 15.77 -39.71
CA GLY A 12 -4.52 14.52 -39.27
C GLY A 12 -4.89 14.00 -37.87
N ARG A 13 -5.83 13.05 -37.83
CA ARG A 13 -6.12 12.12 -36.70
C ARG A 13 -6.00 12.74 -35.28
N GLU A 14 -6.73 13.80 -35.00
CA GLU A 14 -7.36 14.07 -33.70
C GLU A 14 -8.11 15.42 -33.78
N ASN A 15 -9.41 15.39 -33.51
CA ASN A 15 -10.28 16.57 -33.52
C ASN A 15 -9.81 17.55 -32.43
N THR A 16 -8.97 18.52 -32.79
CA THR A 16 -8.49 19.57 -31.89
C THR A 16 -9.17 20.89 -32.20
N VAL A 17 -9.67 21.57 -31.17
CA VAL A 17 -10.44 22.82 -31.31
C VAL A 17 -9.57 23.98 -30.85
N LYS A 18 -9.41 25.00 -31.71
CA LYS A 18 -8.74 26.25 -31.35
C LYS A 18 -9.74 27.18 -30.66
N VAL A 19 -9.48 27.50 -29.39
CA VAL A 19 -10.24 28.50 -28.64
C VAL A 19 -9.40 29.77 -28.53
N VAL A 20 -9.90 30.88 -29.07
CA VAL A 20 -9.27 32.20 -28.94
C VAL A 20 -9.97 32.94 -27.80
N LEU A 21 -9.29 33.09 -26.66
CA LEU A 21 -9.80 33.88 -25.53
C LEU A 21 -9.68 35.38 -25.83
N ASN A 22 -10.75 36.13 -25.55
CA ASN A 22 -10.83 37.55 -25.91
C ASN A 22 -10.01 38.44 -24.95
N ARG A 23 -9.45 39.51 -25.51
CA ARG A 23 -8.28 40.32 -25.07
C ARG A 23 -8.39 41.11 -23.75
N ASN A 24 -9.43 40.96 -22.93
CA ASN A 24 -9.69 41.93 -21.85
C ASN A 24 -9.06 41.60 -20.49
N LEU A 25 -8.22 40.56 -20.36
CA LEU A 25 -7.68 40.15 -19.06
C LEU A 25 -6.14 40.17 -18.92
N ILE A 26 -5.37 40.44 -19.98
CA ILE A 26 -3.90 40.44 -19.89
C ILE A 26 -3.33 41.51 -20.84
N SER A 27 -2.70 42.55 -20.29
CA SER A 27 -1.84 43.47 -21.04
C SER A 27 -0.68 42.68 -21.67
N PHE A 28 -0.31 43.00 -22.91
CA PHE A 28 0.68 42.34 -23.78
C PHE A 28 0.16 41.22 -24.72
N GLY A 29 -0.58 41.64 -25.75
CA GLY A 29 -0.03 41.62 -27.12
C GLY A 29 0.14 40.32 -27.92
N LYS A 30 -0.14 39.11 -27.40
CA LYS A 30 -0.17 37.88 -28.24
C LYS A 30 -1.38 36.99 -27.90
N PRO A 31 -2.16 36.51 -28.89
CA PRO A 31 -3.22 35.55 -28.62
C PRO A 31 -2.61 34.24 -28.11
N ILE A 32 -2.96 33.85 -26.89
CA ILE A 32 -2.56 32.56 -26.33
C ILE A 32 -3.34 31.48 -27.07
N ILE A 33 -2.67 30.72 -27.93
CA ILE A 33 -3.25 29.56 -28.60
C ILE A 33 -3.16 28.39 -27.61
N VAL A 34 -4.22 28.17 -26.85
CA VAL A 34 -4.34 26.96 -26.02
C VAL A 34 -4.82 25.82 -26.90
N ARG A 35 -4.00 24.78 -27.07
CA ARG A 35 -4.42 23.53 -27.71
C ARG A 35 -5.07 22.65 -26.65
N LEU A 36 -6.37 22.42 -26.79
CA LEU A 36 -7.15 21.57 -25.89
C LEU A 36 -7.64 20.35 -26.66
N SER A 37 -7.50 19.16 -26.07
CA SER A 37 -8.20 17.98 -26.54
C SER A 37 -9.70 18.10 -26.27
N ASN A 38 -10.52 17.33 -26.98
CA ASN A 38 -11.97 17.30 -26.72
C ASN A 38 -12.32 16.85 -25.30
N THR A 39 -11.50 15.98 -24.69
CA THR A 39 -11.70 15.53 -23.31
C THR A 39 -11.48 16.68 -22.33
N THR A 40 -10.38 17.43 -22.48
CA THR A 40 -10.12 18.61 -21.65
C THR A 40 -11.19 19.67 -21.83
N MET A 41 -11.68 19.88 -23.07
CA MET A 41 -12.75 20.84 -23.34
C MET A 41 -14.08 20.45 -22.67
N LYS A 42 -14.45 19.17 -22.72
CA LYS A 42 -15.64 18.66 -22.00
C LYS A 42 -15.47 18.84 -20.49
N ALA A 43 -14.32 18.48 -19.93
CA ALA A 43 -14.03 18.65 -18.51
C ALA A 43 -14.08 20.13 -18.09
N TRP A 44 -13.55 21.03 -18.91
CA TRP A 44 -13.62 22.48 -18.67
C TRP A 44 -15.05 22.99 -18.65
N ARG A 45 -15.88 22.56 -19.62
CA ARG A 45 -17.30 22.91 -19.66
C ARG A 45 -18.01 22.43 -18.40
N THR A 46 -17.76 21.19 -17.97
CA THR A 46 -18.34 20.64 -16.74
C THR A 46 -17.91 21.44 -15.52
N ASN A 47 -16.61 21.75 -15.38
CA ASN A 47 -16.07 22.51 -14.25
C ASN A 47 -16.65 23.93 -14.15
N ILE A 48 -16.80 24.63 -15.29
CA ILE A 48 -17.36 25.99 -15.29
C ILE A 48 -18.85 25.94 -14.89
N LEU A 49 -19.62 25.01 -15.48
CA LEU A 49 -21.04 24.89 -15.18
C LEU A 49 -21.29 24.46 -13.73
N SER A 50 -20.52 23.50 -13.22
CA SER A 50 -20.62 23.06 -11.83
C SER A 50 -20.23 24.16 -10.85
N LEU A 51 -19.19 24.95 -11.16
CA LEU A 51 -18.79 26.08 -10.33
C LEU A 51 -19.87 27.16 -10.28
N ILE A 52 -20.48 27.51 -11.43
CA ILE A 52 -21.58 28.49 -11.48
C ILE A 52 -22.75 28.01 -10.63
N TYR A 53 -23.14 26.74 -10.75
CA TYR A 53 -24.25 26.17 -10.00
C TYR A 53 -23.98 26.18 -8.49
N LEU A 54 -22.80 25.72 -8.07
CA LEU A 54 -22.39 25.72 -6.66
C LEU A 54 -22.29 27.13 -6.07
N VAL A 55 -21.79 28.10 -6.84
CA VAL A 55 -21.73 29.51 -6.39
C VAL A 55 -23.12 30.07 -6.19
N LYS A 56 -24.06 29.79 -7.09
CA LYS A 56 -25.47 30.20 -6.92
C LYS A 56 -26.08 29.62 -5.66
N GLU A 57 -25.95 28.30 -5.45
CA GLU A 57 -26.46 27.65 -4.24
C GLU A 57 -25.85 28.25 -2.95
N MET A 58 -24.56 28.60 -2.95
CA MET A 58 -23.94 29.26 -1.81
C MET A 58 -24.49 30.69 -1.59
N LEU A 59 -24.64 31.48 -2.65
CA LEU A 59 -25.19 32.84 -2.52
C LEU A 59 -26.65 32.82 -2.04
N ASP A 60 -27.43 31.82 -2.46
CA ASP A 60 -28.81 31.61 -2.01
C ASP A 60 -28.86 31.13 -0.54
N ALA A 61 -27.81 30.45 -0.06
CA ALA A 61 -27.66 29.94 1.31
C ALA A 61 -27.03 30.95 2.30
N VAL A 62 -27.15 32.26 2.05
CA VAL A 62 -26.70 33.38 2.92
C VAL A 62 -25.18 33.65 2.91
N TYR A 63 -24.41 33.04 2.00
CA TYR A 63 -22.99 33.39 1.86
C TYR A 63 -22.81 34.64 0.99
N GLU A 64 -22.07 35.65 1.46
CA GLU A 64 -21.82 36.89 0.69
C GLU A 64 -20.81 36.69 -0.44
N THR A 65 -19.86 35.75 -0.28
CA THR A 65 -18.79 35.51 -1.24
C THR A 65 -18.42 34.03 -1.32
N ALA A 66 -17.97 33.59 -2.49
CA ALA A 66 -17.50 32.22 -2.73
C ALA A 66 -16.03 32.20 -3.15
N LEU A 67 -15.17 31.58 -2.35
CA LEU A 67 -13.74 31.45 -2.63
C LEU A 67 -13.46 30.29 -3.59
N THR A 68 -13.19 30.61 -4.85
CA THR A 68 -12.89 29.63 -5.90
C THR A 68 -11.52 28.96 -5.72
N GLY A 69 -10.58 29.61 -5.04
CA GLY A 69 -9.23 29.09 -4.79
C GLY A 69 -9.16 27.88 -3.85
N ARG A 70 -10.24 27.56 -3.12
CA ARG A 70 -10.31 26.34 -2.28
C ARG A 70 -10.96 25.14 -2.99
N ARG A 71 -11.35 25.31 -4.26
CA ARG A 71 -12.02 24.27 -5.05
C ARG A 71 -11.04 23.44 -5.89
N ASN A 72 -9.73 23.61 -5.70
CA ASN A 72 -8.68 22.90 -6.41
C ASN A 72 -8.04 21.79 -5.54
N GLN A 73 -7.21 20.96 -6.17
CA GLN A 73 -6.51 19.85 -5.50
C GLN A 73 -5.16 20.26 -4.88
N ASP A 74 -4.75 21.52 -5.05
CA ASP A 74 -3.46 22.03 -4.57
C ASP A 74 -3.20 21.75 -3.07
N PRO A 75 -4.18 21.86 -2.15
CA PRO A 75 -3.95 21.51 -0.75
C PRO A 75 -3.55 20.04 -0.55
N VAL A 76 -4.12 19.13 -1.35
CA VAL A 76 -3.82 17.70 -1.32
C VAL A 76 -2.45 17.41 -1.94
N GLU A 77 -2.12 18.06 -3.05
CA GLU A 77 -0.78 17.95 -3.66
C GLU A 77 0.30 18.48 -2.72
N ARG A 78 0.05 19.61 -2.06
CA ARG A 78 0.96 20.17 -1.05
C ARG A 78 1.11 19.22 0.13
N PHE A 79 0.04 18.56 0.56
CA PHE A 79 0.12 17.52 1.59
C PHE A 79 1.02 16.36 1.16
N PHE A 80 0.88 15.86 -0.08
CA PHE A 80 1.78 14.84 -0.61
C PHE A 80 3.22 15.33 -0.69
N GLY A 81 3.45 16.60 -1.03
CA GLY A 81 4.78 17.21 -0.99
C GLY A 81 5.40 17.19 0.42
N ILE A 82 4.62 17.50 1.46
CA ILE A 82 5.07 17.41 2.85
C ILE A 82 5.44 15.96 3.21
N VAL A 83 4.59 14.99 2.87
CA VAL A 83 4.90 13.58 3.12
C VAL A 83 6.18 13.16 2.40
N ARG A 84 6.36 13.56 1.13
CA ARG A 84 7.57 13.27 0.35
C ARG A 84 8.82 13.96 0.87
N SER A 85 8.69 15.15 1.46
CA SER A 85 9.81 15.83 2.12
C SER A 85 10.36 15.05 3.32
N ILE A 86 9.52 14.23 3.96
CA ILE A 86 9.92 13.34 5.07
C ILE A 86 10.44 11.99 4.54
N ASN A 87 9.81 11.45 3.51
CA ASN A 87 10.19 10.21 2.85
C ASN A 87 9.86 10.28 1.35
N ASP A 88 10.87 10.39 0.49
CA ASP A 88 10.75 10.68 -0.95
C ASP A 88 9.86 9.66 -1.70
N THR A 89 10.00 8.38 -1.37
CA THR A 89 9.22 7.28 -1.96
C THR A 89 8.65 6.39 -0.86
N PRO A 90 7.58 6.82 -0.17
CA PRO A 90 7.05 6.07 0.95
C PRO A 90 6.34 4.79 0.47
N THR A 91 6.56 3.68 1.17
CA THR A 91 5.71 2.50 1.05
C THR A 91 4.35 2.78 1.68
N ALA A 92 3.32 1.97 1.38
CA ALA A 92 1.99 2.15 1.97
C ALA A 92 2.04 2.20 3.51
N HIS A 93 2.91 1.38 4.12
CA HIS A 93 3.09 1.37 5.56
C HIS A 93 3.79 2.65 6.06
N SER A 94 4.87 3.12 5.43
CA SER A 94 5.54 4.34 5.89
C SER A 94 4.67 5.58 5.68
N TRP A 95 3.90 5.63 4.60
CA TRP A 95 2.91 6.67 4.33
C TRP A 95 1.88 6.76 5.46
N LEU A 96 1.29 5.63 5.88
CA LEU A 96 0.30 5.60 6.96
C LEU A 96 0.87 6.11 8.29
N GLN A 97 2.13 5.79 8.59
CA GLN A 97 2.77 6.27 9.82
C GLN A 97 3.00 7.78 9.77
N VAL A 98 3.51 8.32 8.66
CA VAL A 98 3.69 9.76 8.48
C VAL A 98 2.35 10.50 8.53
N PHE A 99 1.31 9.95 7.88
CA PHE A 99 -0.04 10.51 7.91
C PHE A 99 -0.58 10.60 9.34
N ARG A 100 -0.44 9.54 10.14
CA ARG A 100 -0.86 9.53 11.55
C ARG A 100 -0.15 10.60 12.36
N ILE A 101 1.17 10.71 12.21
CA ILE A 101 1.97 11.72 12.91
C ILE A 101 1.53 13.13 12.52
N LEU A 102 1.38 13.43 11.22
CA LEU A 102 0.99 14.75 10.74
C LEU A 102 -0.44 15.13 11.15
N SER A 103 -1.35 14.16 11.19
CA SER A 103 -2.74 14.35 11.63
C SER A 103 -2.83 14.71 13.11
N LEU A 104 -1.89 14.25 13.93
CA LEU A 104 -1.80 14.61 15.35
C LEU A 104 -0.99 15.89 15.58
N TYR A 105 0.06 16.10 14.80
CA TYR A 105 0.98 17.24 14.94
C TYR A 105 0.34 18.58 14.57
N GLN A 106 -0.49 18.65 13.54
CA GLN A 106 -1.06 19.93 13.10
C GLN A 106 -2.12 20.49 14.08
N PRO A 107 -3.08 19.70 14.60
CA PRO A 107 -4.00 20.16 15.63
C PRO A 107 -3.27 20.57 16.90
N SER A 108 -2.29 19.78 17.34
CA SER A 108 -1.51 20.08 18.55
C SER A 108 -0.68 21.35 18.40
N LYS A 109 0.00 21.55 17.28
CA LYS A 109 0.75 22.79 17.00
C LYS A 109 -0.14 24.02 16.96
N ARG A 110 -1.33 23.94 16.34
CA ARG A 110 -2.29 25.06 16.27
C ARG A 110 -2.87 25.43 17.63
N VAL A 111 -3.13 24.45 18.50
CA VAL A 111 -3.57 24.70 19.88
C VAL A 111 -2.49 25.44 20.67
N VAL A 112 -1.21 25.19 20.37
CA VAL A 112 -0.07 25.78 21.11
C VAL A 112 0.32 27.18 20.62
N THR A 113 0.06 27.55 19.34
CA THR A 113 0.61 28.80 18.77
C THR A 113 -0.22 30.07 19.02
N ASN A 114 -1.49 29.97 19.43
CA ASN A 114 -2.37 31.11 19.75
C ASN A 114 -3.07 30.97 21.11
N ALA A 115 -2.68 29.99 21.93
CA ALA A 115 -3.10 29.97 23.32
C ALA A 115 -2.18 30.93 24.08
N ASN A 116 -2.76 31.96 24.68
CA ASN A 116 -2.14 32.59 25.84
C ASN A 116 -1.77 31.43 26.77
N VAL A 117 -0.48 31.31 27.10
CA VAL A 117 0.00 30.24 27.99
C VAL A 117 -0.64 30.52 29.34
N ASP A 118 -1.82 29.94 29.57
CA ASP A 118 -2.32 29.78 30.93
C ASP A 118 -1.36 28.75 31.55
N ASP A 119 -0.38 29.27 32.28
CA ASP A 119 0.31 28.62 33.39
C ASP A 119 -0.69 28.28 34.53
N GLY A 120 -1.96 28.03 34.21
CA GLY A 120 -3.00 27.66 35.13
C GLY A 120 -2.89 26.19 35.48
N GLU A 121 -3.04 25.89 36.76
CA GLU A 121 -2.78 24.65 37.51
C GLU A 121 -3.12 23.28 36.89
N ASN A 122 -3.76 23.19 35.73
CA ASN A 122 -4.13 21.93 35.09
C ASN A 122 -3.44 21.77 33.73
N GLY A 123 -2.21 21.24 33.74
CA GLY A 123 -1.38 20.88 32.58
C GLY A 123 -1.94 19.78 31.64
N GLU A 124 -3.26 19.71 31.50
CA GLU A 124 -4.02 18.67 30.80
C GLU A 124 -3.68 18.56 29.31
N LYS A 125 -3.31 19.68 28.65
CA LYS A 125 -2.99 19.68 27.20
C LYS A 125 -1.58 19.19 26.89
N ILE A 126 -0.61 19.41 27.78
CA ILE A 126 0.73 18.81 27.69
C ILE A 126 0.64 17.31 28.01
N GLN A 127 -0.20 16.94 28.97
CA GLN A 127 -0.48 15.54 29.29
C GLN A 127 -0.98 14.75 28.08
N ILE A 128 -1.91 15.27 27.28
CA ILE A 128 -2.41 14.54 26.10
C ILE A 128 -1.28 14.24 25.09
N LEU A 129 -0.39 15.20 24.82
CA LEU A 129 0.73 14.98 23.88
C LEU A 129 1.80 14.04 24.45
N VAL A 130 2.07 14.14 25.75
CA VAL A 130 2.95 13.22 26.47
C VAL A 130 2.36 11.80 26.44
N GLN A 131 1.07 11.65 26.71
CA GLN A 131 0.34 10.38 26.65
C GLN A 131 0.36 9.77 25.25
N TYR A 132 0.19 10.56 24.18
CA TYR A 132 0.30 10.04 22.81
C TYR A 132 1.71 9.55 22.49
N LYS A 133 2.75 10.30 22.88
CA LYS A 133 4.14 9.89 22.71
C LYS A 133 4.42 8.59 23.47
N GLU A 134 3.98 8.51 24.72
CA GLU A 134 4.13 7.33 25.57
C GLU A 134 3.39 6.12 25.00
N CYS A 135 2.15 6.30 24.54
CA CYS A 135 1.36 5.24 23.91
C CYS A 135 2.02 4.70 22.63
N LEU A 136 2.53 5.58 21.76
CA LEU A 136 3.22 5.17 20.53
C LEU A 136 4.54 4.45 20.84
N LEU A 137 5.30 4.93 21.82
CA LEU A 137 6.53 4.27 22.27
C LEU A 137 6.26 2.91 22.89
N GLN A 138 5.21 2.80 23.71
CA GLN A 138 4.82 1.54 24.33
C GLN A 138 4.41 0.53 23.25
N ARG A 139 3.56 0.92 22.30
CA ARG A 139 3.15 0.05 21.19
C ARG A 139 4.32 -0.41 20.34
N PHE A 140 5.33 0.44 20.14
CA PHE A 140 6.56 0.05 19.45
C PHE A 140 7.35 -1.00 20.23
N LYS A 141 7.51 -0.82 21.55
CA LYS A 141 8.15 -1.81 22.44
C LYS A 141 7.39 -3.13 22.46
N ASP A 142 6.07 -3.09 22.61
CA ASP A 142 5.21 -4.28 22.62
C ASP A 142 5.33 -5.05 21.29
N SER A 143 5.38 -4.32 20.16
CA SER A 143 5.57 -4.94 18.84
C SER A 143 6.94 -5.60 18.70
N LEU A 144 7.99 -5.00 19.24
CA LEU A 144 9.32 -5.61 19.27
C LEU A 144 9.34 -6.85 20.14
N GLU A 145 8.76 -6.77 21.34
CA GLU A 145 8.69 -7.90 22.27
C GLU A 145 7.89 -9.07 21.68
N TYR A 146 6.75 -8.78 21.05
CA TYR A 146 5.96 -9.78 20.32
C TYR A 146 6.78 -10.43 19.20
N ALA A 147 7.51 -9.65 18.40
CA ALA A 147 8.35 -10.18 17.34
C ALA A 147 9.49 -11.07 17.88
N VAL A 148 10.09 -10.71 19.02
CA VAL A 148 11.10 -11.54 19.70
C VAL A 148 10.48 -12.84 20.21
N LYS A 149 9.33 -12.76 20.89
CA LYS A 149 8.58 -13.93 21.39
C LYS A 149 8.17 -14.86 20.25
N LEU A 150 7.70 -14.32 19.13
CA LEU A 150 7.35 -15.09 17.93
C LEU A 150 8.57 -15.80 17.36
N ARG A 151 9.72 -15.11 17.22
CA ARG A 151 10.97 -15.74 16.77
C ARG A 151 11.44 -16.85 17.70
N HIS A 152 11.33 -16.64 19.01
CA HIS A 152 11.67 -17.67 19.99
C HIS A 152 10.75 -18.89 19.85
N SER A 153 9.43 -18.68 19.81
CA SER A 153 8.45 -19.75 19.66
C SER A 153 8.63 -20.53 18.35
N LEU A 154 8.92 -19.83 17.25
CA LEU A 154 9.25 -20.45 15.97
C LEU A 154 10.50 -21.31 16.07
N ARG A 155 11.57 -20.81 16.71
CA ARG A 155 12.82 -21.54 16.89
C ARG A 155 12.60 -22.83 17.69
N GLU A 156 11.92 -22.74 18.83
CA GLU A 156 11.65 -23.87 19.72
C GLU A 156 10.83 -24.96 19.01
N LYS A 157 9.77 -24.57 18.29
CA LYS A 157 8.94 -25.52 17.53
C LYS A 157 9.69 -26.12 16.35
N LEU A 158 10.50 -25.33 15.64
CA LEU A 158 11.36 -25.85 14.58
C LEU A 158 12.35 -26.87 15.12
N GLU A 159 13.02 -26.58 16.24
CA GLU A 159 13.95 -27.51 16.90
C GLU A 159 13.26 -28.83 17.25
N ASN A 160 12.04 -28.79 17.81
CA ASN A 160 11.24 -29.99 18.09
C ASN A 160 10.86 -30.77 16.82
N GLU A 161 10.43 -30.08 15.76
CA GLU A 161 10.08 -30.72 14.48
C GLU A 161 11.30 -31.32 13.77
N PHE A 162 12.48 -30.69 13.86
CA PHE A 162 13.71 -31.27 13.34
C PHE A 162 14.11 -32.56 14.06
N LEU A 163 13.75 -32.72 15.34
CA LEU A 163 13.95 -33.98 16.07
C LEU A 163 12.98 -35.08 15.61
N CYS A 164 11.74 -34.73 15.22
CA CYS A 164 10.75 -35.66 14.68
C CYS A 164 11.10 -36.18 13.27
N ARG A 165 11.98 -35.52 12.51
CA ARG A 165 12.38 -35.91 11.14
C ARG A 165 13.09 -37.26 11.02
N TYR A 166 13.45 -37.91 12.12
CA TYR A 166 14.04 -39.27 12.12
C TYR A 166 13.00 -40.39 12.15
N VAL A 167 11.70 -40.08 12.13
CA VAL A 167 10.62 -41.08 12.14
C VAL A 167 10.06 -41.22 10.71
N GLU A 168 10.18 -42.42 10.13
CA GLU A 168 9.81 -42.74 8.74
C GLU A 168 8.31 -42.66 8.43
N LYS A 169 7.47 -42.33 9.42
CA LYS A 169 6.02 -42.15 9.25
C LYS A 169 5.57 -40.83 9.89
N LEU A 170 5.10 -39.93 9.04
CA LEU A 170 4.45 -38.68 9.43
C LEU A 170 2.94 -38.94 9.57
N GLU A 171 2.36 -38.60 10.71
CA GLU A 171 0.91 -38.72 10.91
C GLU A 171 0.14 -37.71 10.05
N GLU A 172 -0.92 -38.17 9.39
CA GLU A 172 -1.81 -37.31 8.64
C GLU A 172 -2.67 -36.50 9.61
N ASP A 173 -2.68 -35.17 9.46
CA ASP A 173 -3.52 -34.27 10.25
C ASP A 173 -4.95 -34.30 9.67
N PRO A 174 -5.95 -34.87 10.38
CA PRO A 174 -7.30 -35.05 9.87
C PRO A 174 -8.07 -33.74 9.68
N ASN A 175 -7.55 -32.59 10.16
CA ASN A 175 -8.21 -31.30 10.11
C ASN A 175 -7.55 -30.31 9.12
N CYS A 176 -6.67 -30.80 8.25
CA CYS A 176 -5.88 -29.94 7.37
C CYS A 176 -6.55 -29.71 6.01
N ASP A 177 -6.83 -28.45 5.65
CA ASP A 177 -7.40 -28.07 4.35
C ASP A 177 -6.46 -28.51 3.21
N THR A 178 -7.00 -29.31 2.29
CA THR A 178 -6.26 -29.84 1.13
C THR A 178 -5.73 -28.71 0.25
N THR A 179 -6.48 -27.60 0.13
CA THR A 179 -6.07 -26.42 -0.65
C THR A 179 -4.87 -25.72 -0.02
N GLU A 180 -4.88 -25.60 1.31
CA GLU A 180 -3.78 -25.00 2.06
C GLU A 180 -2.50 -25.80 1.89
N ASN A 181 -2.56 -27.12 2.04
CA ASN A 181 -1.40 -27.99 1.85
C ASN A 181 -0.81 -27.90 0.44
N ILE A 182 -1.66 -27.80 -0.57
CA ILE A 182 -1.25 -27.60 -1.97
C ILE A 182 -0.49 -26.27 -2.12
N LEU A 183 -1.02 -25.18 -1.55
CA LEU A 183 -0.40 -23.87 -1.63
C LEU A 183 0.94 -23.83 -0.86
N VAL A 184 1.00 -24.40 0.33
CA VAL A 184 2.23 -24.52 1.13
C VAL A 184 3.29 -25.32 0.36
N TYR A 185 2.91 -26.43 -0.27
CA TYR A 185 3.82 -27.23 -1.09
C TYR A 185 4.34 -26.46 -2.30
N TYR A 186 3.45 -25.76 -3.02
CA TYR A 186 3.84 -24.91 -4.15
C TYR A 186 4.82 -23.81 -3.71
N MET A 187 4.60 -23.22 -2.53
CA MET A 187 5.51 -22.23 -1.94
C MET A 187 6.88 -22.82 -1.61
N CYS A 188 6.96 -24.07 -1.15
CA CYS A 188 8.24 -24.75 -0.90
C CYS A 188 9.09 -24.83 -2.18
N GLY A 189 8.48 -25.22 -3.30
CA GLY A 189 9.14 -25.25 -4.61
C GLY A 189 9.64 -23.87 -5.05
N TYR A 190 8.82 -22.83 -4.84
CA TYR A 190 9.22 -21.45 -5.13
C TYR A 190 10.40 -20.98 -4.26
N GLN A 191 10.40 -21.30 -2.97
CA GLN A 191 11.51 -20.95 -2.07
C GLN A 191 12.81 -21.64 -2.49
N LEU A 192 12.76 -22.93 -2.85
CA LEU A 192 13.92 -23.65 -3.39
C LEU A 192 14.46 -22.99 -4.66
N ASN A 193 13.58 -22.54 -5.56
CA ASN A 193 14.01 -21.89 -6.79
C ASN A 193 14.62 -20.50 -6.54
N THR A 194 13.98 -19.67 -5.73
CA THR A 194 14.38 -18.26 -5.53
C THR A 194 15.46 -18.05 -4.47
N ARG A 195 15.56 -18.96 -3.50
CA ARG A 195 16.50 -18.88 -2.37
C ARG A 195 17.53 -20.00 -2.36
N ALA A 196 17.73 -20.72 -3.49
CA ALA A 196 18.78 -21.74 -3.62
C ALA A 196 20.15 -21.22 -3.15
N TRP A 197 20.47 -19.96 -3.43
CA TRP A 197 21.73 -19.31 -3.05
C TRP A 197 21.94 -19.18 -1.52
N ALA A 198 20.88 -19.24 -0.72
CA ALA A 198 20.97 -19.15 0.74
C ALA A 198 21.50 -20.44 1.37
N ILE A 199 21.41 -21.57 0.65
CA ILE A 199 21.85 -22.89 1.11
C ILE A 199 23.19 -23.17 0.45
N LYS A 200 24.28 -23.04 1.21
CA LYS A 200 25.65 -23.24 0.69
C LYS A 200 26.10 -24.70 0.64
N CYS A 201 25.44 -25.57 1.39
CA CYS A 201 25.74 -26.99 1.46
C CYS A 201 24.92 -27.75 0.41
N GLU A 202 25.60 -28.44 -0.51
CA GLU A 202 24.93 -29.15 -1.61
C GLU A 202 24.18 -30.40 -1.09
N ASP A 203 24.67 -31.06 -0.04
CA ASP A 203 23.97 -32.18 0.62
C ASP A 203 22.67 -31.73 1.28
N CYS A 204 22.67 -30.57 1.95
CA CYS A 204 21.44 -30.03 2.52
C CYS A 204 20.42 -29.66 1.43
N LYS A 205 20.90 -29.22 0.28
CA LYS A 205 20.06 -28.84 -0.86
C LYS A 205 19.45 -30.05 -1.55
N SER A 206 20.20 -31.15 -1.67
CA SER A 206 19.66 -32.43 -2.17
C SER A 206 18.65 -33.05 -1.20
N MET A 207 18.81 -32.88 0.11
CA MET A 207 17.80 -33.33 1.10
C MET A 207 16.47 -32.57 1.07
N MET A 208 16.44 -31.35 0.52
CA MET A 208 15.23 -30.51 0.47
C MET A 208 14.50 -30.58 -0.88
N SER A 209 15.20 -30.97 -1.94
CA SER A 209 14.63 -31.08 -3.29
C SER A 209 14.45 -32.54 -3.68
N THR A 210 13.43 -32.82 -4.50
CA THR A 210 13.15 -34.18 -4.98
C THR A 210 12.81 -34.16 -6.46
N THR A 211 12.77 -35.34 -7.08
CA THR A 211 12.17 -35.54 -8.40
C THR A 211 10.84 -36.27 -8.26
N GLU A 212 10.05 -36.29 -9.34
CA GLU A 212 8.75 -36.94 -9.38
C GLU A 212 8.82 -38.43 -9.00
N GLU A 213 9.90 -39.12 -9.38
CA GLU A 213 10.14 -40.54 -9.12
C GLU A 213 10.28 -40.90 -7.62
N TYR A 214 10.67 -39.94 -6.77
CA TYR A 214 10.88 -40.16 -5.34
C TYR A 214 9.76 -39.56 -4.48
N LEU A 215 8.67 -39.07 -5.10
CA LEU A 215 7.49 -38.66 -4.36
C LEU A 215 6.61 -39.88 -4.05
N PRO A 216 5.97 -39.93 -2.87
CA PRO A 216 4.98 -40.96 -2.58
C PRO A 216 3.79 -40.88 -3.54
N ASP A 217 3.32 -42.03 -4.04
CA ASP A 217 2.24 -42.12 -5.05
C ASP A 217 0.93 -41.43 -4.62
N GLU A 218 0.65 -41.37 -3.31
CA GLU A 218 -0.56 -40.76 -2.75
C GLU A 218 -0.39 -39.31 -2.28
N PHE A 219 0.75 -38.67 -2.55
CA PHE A 219 1.05 -37.34 -2.00
C PHE A 219 0.24 -36.21 -2.68
N GLN A 220 -0.95 -35.93 -2.13
CA GLN A 220 -1.92 -35.00 -2.73
C GLN A 220 -1.40 -33.56 -2.87
N ALA A 221 -0.54 -33.10 -1.96
CA ALA A 221 -0.04 -31.73 -1.97
C ALA A 221 0.83 -31.40 -3.22
N ALA A 222 1.47 -32.41 -3.83
CA ALA A 222 2.26 -32.22 -5.04
C ALA A 222 1.41 -32.17 -6.33
N LYS A 223 0.18 -32.68 -6.32
CA LYS A 223 -0.65 -32.83 -7.53
C LYS A 223 -0.77 -31.56 -8.36
N PHE A 224 -1.04 -30.42 -7.71
CA PHE A 224 -1.15 -29.14 -8.41
C PHE A 224 0.16 -28.68 -9.04
N THR A 225 1.29 -28.87 -8.33
CA THR A 225 2.61 -28.47 -8.82
C THR A 225 3.04 -29.35 -9.99
N LEU A 226 2.75 -30.64 -9.94
CA LEU A 226 2.97 -31.59 -11.02
C LEU A 226 2.09 -31.28 -12.25
N CYS A 227 0.79 -31.00 -12.07
CA CYS A 227 -0.09 -30.60 -13.17
C CYS A 227 0.28 -29.24 -13.80
N SER A 228 0.91 -28.35 -13.02
CA SER A 228 1.24 -26.98 -13.45
C SER A 228 2.66 -26.84 -13.99
N THR A 229 3.52 -27.86 -13.80
CA THR A 229 4.92 -27.77 -14.23
C THR A 229 5.03 -27.90 -15.74
N ARG A 230 5.69 -26.93 -16.38
CA ARG A 230 6.18 -27.05 -17.77
C ARG A 230 7.65 -27.48 -17.80
N GLY A 231 8.09 -28.25 -16.79
CA GLY A 231 9.49 -28.64 -16.58
C GLY A 231 10.36 -27.61 -15.84
N GLY A 232 9.79 -26.47 -15.41
CA GLY A 232 10.51 -25.39 -14.75
C GLY A 232 10.34 -25.29 -13.23
N LEU A 233 9.36 -25.99 -12.65
CA LEU A 233 9.10 -25.95 -11.20
C LEU A 233 9.97 -26.95 -10.45
N LYS A 234 10.45 -26.55 -9.27
CA LYS A 234 11.20 -27.42 -8.35
C LYS A 234 10.24 -28.11 -7.40
N LEU A 235 10.44 -29.41 -7.20
CA LEU A 235 9.68 -30.21 -6.24
C LEU A 235 10.44 -30.27 -4.92
N ALA A 236 9.73 -30.05 -3.82
CA ALA A 236 10.26 -30.15 -2.47
C ALA A 236 10.03 -31.55 -1.91
N THR A 237 10.92 -32.00 -1.02
CA THR A 237 10.71 -33.27 -0.29
C THR A 237 9.49 -33.17 0.63
N PRO A 238 8.78 -34.28 0.92
CA PRO A 238 7.67 -34.29 1.86
C PRO A 238 8.05 -33.75 3.25
N ALA A 239 9.27 -34.01 3.69
CA ALA A 239 9.82 -33.49 4.94
C ALA A 239 9.90 -31.95 4.97
N MET A 240 10.30 -31.32 3.86
CA MET A 240 10.30 -29.86 3.76
C MET A 240 8.87 -29.31 3.80
N SER A 241 7.95 -29.93 3.06
CA SER A 241 6.53 -29.53 3.06
C SER A 241 5.92 -29.58 4.46
N HIS A 242 6.22 -30.63 5.23
CA HIS A 242 5.75 -30.78 6.60
C HIS A 242 6.23 -29.63 7.50
N THR A 243 7.52 -29.32 7.45
CA THR A 243 8.09 -28.24 8.27
C THR A 243 7.48 -26.89 7.92
N PHE A 244 7.26 -26.60 6.63
CA PHE A 244 6.62 -25.35 6.21
C PHE A 244 5.14 -25.28 6.63
N ARG A 245 4.43 -26.41 6.66
CA ARG A 245 3.06 -26.49 7.18
C ARG A 245 3.01 -26.13 8.66
N GLU A 246 3.92 -26.67 9.47
CA GLU A 246 3.96 -26.35 10.90
C GLU A 246 4.37 -24.88 11.15
N VAL A 247 5.27 -24.33 10.33
CA VAL A 247 5.57 -22.89 10.36
C VAL A 247 4.32 -22.05 10.06
N GLU A 248 3.56 -22.41 9.04
CA GLU A 248 2.33 -21.68 8.65
C GLU A 248 1.28 -21.71 9.77
N LYS A 249 1.10 -22.86 10.45
CA LYS A 249 0.23 -22.98 11.63
C LYS A 249 0.62 -22.06 12.78
N ILE A 250 1.90 -21.74 12.92
CA ILE A 250 2.39 -20.80 13.95
C ILE A 250 2.10 -19.35 13.55
N ILE A 251 2.26 -19.01 12.28
CA ILE A 251 2.04 -17.65 11.76
C ILE A 251 0.55 -17.27 11.80
N LYS A 252 -0.35 -18.24 11.59
CA LYS A 252 -1.80 -18.01 11.61
C LYS A 252 -2.40 -17.77 13.00
N LYS A 253 -1.66 -18.06 14.08
CA LYS A 253 -2.11 -17.83 15.47
C LYS A 253 -1.81 -16.40 15.93
#